data_AF-A0A6N8HFB3-F1
#
_entry.id   AF-A0A6N8HFB3-F1
#
_cell.length_a   1.000
_cell.length_b   1.000
_cell.length_c   1.000
_cell.angle_alpha   90.00
_cell.angle_beta   90.00
_cell.angle_gamma   90.00
#
_symmetry.space_group_name_H-M   'P 1'
#
loop_
_entity.id
_entity.type
_entity.pdbx_description
1 polymer ?
#
loop_
_entity_poly.entity_id
_entity_poly.type
_entity_poly.pdbx_seq_one_letter_code
_entity_poly.pdbx_strand_id
1 'polypeptide(L)'
;MKTIQFGLARDYDGGRNCCADINETTVVEVHNSEVASDMWYHVGKVKGATVEWGGSVKYSNGNHPNVAMNNKNIVVEVHETSNILTSSMYYKVGHVDGTNISWGNDEKYDSGLQPCVAINDNGVVVEVHKSQAYNELYYHVGQIQSNNTIKWGGSHKYDSGVQPSVSITNSGLVVETHKSQSYDKLYYRVGHISGNTINWGPSREYQDGINPSVAITEDGKVIEVHESQGLTGLWQLSGEVSGDTINWSESFNYDSGSSPKAGISSSGNIAIQVHQGSLYKLWFSTSALMDTANFMSAMLPGIQNLPLKKMVLPATHDAGMYTSGLSIVAKTQDLSLYGQLSSGARYFDLRPDKNLNIYHGPITGPSLQEVLNDVKRFYQEGHKELSILKFSHFDGFNQGVYDKFKTMIKNTIGQWLYTDKPEGTRLADVTMGSYLSGGGKILVVVDDSWAVSYPESGFWVYRDWQSSTASQGDLTVFDIYSSTTSYENMKNDQLKKLSAFNGKCCSQQKNGSWECQTFSDVPCDLFLLSWTLTPVTGVWNYAKEANRNLGQVMTYVNPNSYGYFANLLYLDYFEYARPTFISTLLCKAYNNIMKAVAEEAV
;
A
#
# COMPACT_ATOMS: atom_id res chain seq x y z
N MET A 1 -0.41 7.32 -13.29
CA MET A 1 -1.82 6.88 -13.10
C MET A 1 -1.92 6.50 -11.64
N LYS A 2 -2.97 6.92 -10.93
CA LYS A 2 -3.14 6.48 -9.55
C LYS A 2 -3.39 4.98 -9.51
N THR A 3 -2.74 4.28 -8.58
CA THR A 3 -2.90 2.85 -8.32
C THR A 3 -3.30 2.66 -6.86
N ILE A 4 -3.77 1.46 -6.55
CA ILE A 4 -3.85 0.98 -5.17
C ILE A 4 -2.64 0.10 -4.88
N GLN A 5 -2.16 0.15 -3.64
CA GLN A 5 -1.13 -0.76 -3.15
C GLN A 5 -1.62 -1.33 -1.83
N PHE A 6 -2.54 -2.29 -1.87
CA PHE A 6 -2.68 -3.18 -0.73
C PHE A 6 -1.39 -3.99 -0.59
N GLY A 7 -1.11 -4.40 0.63
CA GLY A 7 0.00 -5.27 0.99
C GLY A 7 -0.45 -6.25 2.05
N LEU A 8 0.51 -6.93 2.69
CA LEU A 8 0.21 -8.01 3.63
C LEU A 8 -0.71 -7.53 4.76
N ALA A 9 -1.85 -8.20 4.89
CA ALA A 9 -2.96 -7.83 5.74
C ALA A 9 -2.73 -8.24 7.20
N ARG A 10 -3.33 -7.61 8.20
CA ARG A 10 -3.21 -8.02 9.62
C ARG A 10 -4.44 -8.80 10.06
N ASP A 11 -4.22 -9.79 10.90
CA ASP A 11 -5.27 -10.62 11.52
C ASP A 11 -6.09 -9.73 12.47
N TYR A 12 -7.42 -9.83 12.43
CA TYR A 12 -8.30 -9.02 13.29
C TYR A 12 -9.42 -9.82 13.97
N ASP A 13 -9.90 -10.91 13.36
CA ASP A 13 -10.91 -11.80 13.97
C ASP A 13 -10.87 -13.21 13.34
N GLY A 14 -11.77 -14.10 13.75
CA GLY A 14 -12.03 -15.41 13.17
C GLY A 14 -13.44 -15.53 12.59
N GLY A 15 -13.57 -16.09 11.39
CA GLY A 15 -14.85 -16.25 10.73
C GLY A 15 -14.76 -16.70 9.27
N ARG A 16 -15.87 -16.50 8.55
CA ARG A 16 -15.98 -16.76 7.11
C ARG A 16 -16.79 -15.68 6.41
N ASN A 17 -16.67 -15.62 5.08
CA ASN A 17 -17.47 -14.74 4.24
C ASN A 17 -17.41 -13.27 4.69
N CYS A 18 -16.22 -12.79 5.05
CA CYS A 18 -16.06 -11.41 5.49
C CYS A 18 -16.31 -10.42 4.35
N CYS A 19 -16.89 -9.28 4.68
CA CYS A 19 -17.08 -8.15 3.79
C CYS A 19 -16.91 -6.86 4.57
N ALA A 20 -16.24 -5.88 4.00
CA ALA A 20 -16.07 -4.59 4.62
C ALA A 20 -16.29 -3.46 3.62
N ASP A 21 -16.81 -2.35 4.12
CA ASP A 21 -16.89 -1.08 3.42
C ASP A 21 -16.44 0.07 4.33
N ILE A 22 -16.13 1.21 3.74
CA ILE A 22 -15.40 2.29 4.40
C ILE A 22 -15.87 3.67 3.93
N ASN A 23 -16.00 4.60 4.87
CA ASN A 23 -16.03 6.03 4.59
C ASN A 23 -14.68 6.69 4.95
N GLU A 24 -14.58 8.01 4.85
CA GLU A 24 -13.32 8.74 5.10
C GLU A 24 -12.63 8.46 6.47
N THR A 25 -13.36 7.91 7.45
CA THR A 25 -12.82 7.72 8.83
C THR A 25 -13.19 6.40 9.49
N THR A 26 -14.21 5.71 9.00
CA THR A 26 -14.86 4.59 9.67
C THR A 26 -14.98 3.41 8.72
N VAL A 27 -14.70 2.22 9.23
CA VAL A 27 -14.84 0.94 8.52
C VAL A 27 -15.94 0.15 9.20
N VAL A 28 -16.81 -0.46 8.41
CA VAL A 28 -17.73 -1.50 8.87
C VAL A 28 -17.33 -2.80 8.23
N GLU A 29 -17.21 -3.85 9.03
CA GLU A 29 -16.97 -5.21 8.56
C GLU A 29 -18.07 -6.13 9.09
N VAL A 30 -18.49 -7.09 8.27
CA VAL A 30 -19.42 -8.16 8.64
C VAL A 30 -18.86 -9.51 8.22
N HIS A 31 -19.15 -10.56 9.00
CA HIS A 31 -18.74 -11.94 8.68
C HIS A 31 -19.68 -12.97 9.31
N ASN A 32 -19.60 -14.20 8.81
CA ASN A 32 -20.18 -15.38 9.45
C ASN A 32 -19.23 -15.98 10.49
N SER A 33 -19.76 -16.63 11.52
CA SER A 33 -18.99 -17.53 12.39
C SER A 33 -18.30 -18.65 11.60
N GLU A 34 -17.25 -19.22 12.20
CA GLU A 34 -16.39 -20.26 11.62
C GLU A 34 -17.16 -21.52 11.25
N VAL A 35 -18.23 -21.86 11.99
CA VAL A 35 -19.00 -23.10 11.80
C VAL A 35 -20.52 -22.93 11.82
N ALA A 36 -21.02 -21.74 12.12
CA ALA A 36 -22.46 -21.46 12.26
C ALA A 36 -22.91 -20.36 11.29
N SER A 37 -24.23 -20.20 11.14
CA SER A 37 -24.85 -19.10 10.39
C SER A 37 -24.98 -17.82 11.21
N ASP A 38 -24.38 -17.73 12.39
CA ASP A 38 -24.36 -16.48 13.15
C ASP A 38 -23.56 -15.43 12.38
N MET A 39 -24.07 -14.21 12.35
CA MET A 39 -23.43 -13.07 11.67
C MET A 39 -23.01 -12.01 12.68
N TRP A 40 -21.79 -11.52 12.49
CA TRP A 40 -21.07 -10.63 13.38
C TRP A 40 -20.61 -9.41 12.62
N TYR A 41 -20.48 -8.27 13.30
CA TYR A 41 -19.91 -7.07 12.74
C TYR A 41 -18.79 -6.49 13.61
N HIS A 42 -17.89 -5.76 12.96
CA HIS A 42 -17.01 -4.78 13.59
C HIS A 42 -17.27 -3.38 13.06
N VAL A 43 -17.08 -2.40 13.94
CA VAL A 43 -16.87 -1.00 13.54
C VAL A 43 -15.45 -0.62 13.91
N GLY A 44 -14.67 -0.20 12.93
CA GLY A 44 -13.29 0.23 13.09
C GLY A 44 -13.11 1.70 12.77
N LYS A 45 -12.15 2.36 13.44
CA LYS A 45 -11.71 3.72 13.07
C LYS A 45 -10.39 3.68 12.33
N VAL A 46 -10.31 4.43 11.25
CA VAL A 46 -9.07 4.64 10.51
C VAL A 46 -8.07 5.38 11.40
N LYS A 47 -6.87 4.82 11.54
CA LYS A 47 -5.78 5.41 12.33
C LYS A 47 -4.47 5.25 11.57
N GLY A 48 -4.06 6.30 10.86
CA GLY A 48 -2.88 6.23 10.00
C GLY A 48 -3.02 5.09 8.97
N ALA A 49 -2.05 4.16 8.98
CA ALA A 49 -2.01 3.04 8.03
C ALA A 49 -2.67 1.75 8.57
N THR A 50 -3.58 1.87 9.55
CA THR A 50 -4.29 0.74 10.15
C THR A 50 -5.74 1.10 10.52
N VAL A 51 -6.48 0.10 11.00
CA VAL A 51 -7.82 0.23 11.57
C VAL A 51 -7.74 -0.13 13.05
N GLU A 52 -8.25 0.75 13.90
CA GLU A 52 -8.52 0.46 15.30
C GLU A 52 -9.92 -0.16 15.40
N TRP A 53 -9.96 -1.49 15.39
CA TRP A 53 -11.21 -2.27 15.42
C TRP A 53 -11.87 -2.24 16.80
N GLY A 54 -13.18 -2.01 16.82
CA GLY A 54 -14.03 -2.31 17.97
C GLY A 54 -14.23 -3.82 18.15
N GLY A 55 -14.93 -4.20 19.22
CA GLY A 55 -15.26 -5.60 19.47
C GLY A 55 -16.18 -6.20 18.41
N SER A 56 -16.14 -7.52 18.27
CA SER A 56 -17.04 -8.30 17.40
C SER A 56 -18.42 -8.42 18.05
N VAL A 57 -19.48 -8.05 17.33
CA VAL A 57 -20.86 -8.03 17.85
C VAL A 57 -21.78 -8.83 16.95
N LYS A 58 -22.41 -9.88 17.51
CA LYS A 58 -23.45 -10.65 16.82
C LYS A 58 -24.67 -9.77 16.56
N TYR A 59 -25.16 -9.75 15.32
CA TYR A 59 -26.31 -8.91 14.95
C TYR A 59 -27.47 -9.66 14.27
N SER A 60 -27.19 -10.79 13.60
CA SER A 60 -28.24 -11.56 12.90
C SER A 60 -27.80 -13.01 12.66
N ASN A 61 -28.55 -13.75 11.84
CA ASN A 61 -28.28 -15.13 11.45
C ASN A 61 -28.61 -15.36 9.96
N GLY A 62 -27.65 -15.85 9.19
CA GLY A 62 -27.71 -16.02 7.74
C GLY A 62 -26.38 -16.51 7.17
N ASN A 63 -26.22 -16.46 5.85
CA ASN A 63 -24.99 -16.81 5.15
C ASN A 63 -24.60 -15.73 4.13
N HIS A 64 -23.30 -15.59 3.88
CA HIS A 64 -22.73 -14.65 2.91
C HIS A 64 -23.17 -13.19 3.14
N PRO A 65 -22.97 -12.63 4.35
CA PRO A 65 -23.28 -11.23 4.60
C PRO A 65 -22.41 -10.33 3.72
N ASN A 66 -23.02 -9.29 3.17
CA ASN A 66 -22.35 -8.25 2.41
C ASN A 66 -22.82 -6.88 2.89
N VAL A 67 -21.89 -5.94 3.05
CA VAL A 67 -22.16 -4.65 3.67
C VAL A 67 -21.69 -3.51 2.78
N ALA A 68 -22.44 -2.42 2.76
CA ALA A 68 -22.05 -1.14 2.20
C ALA A 68 -22.40 0.00 3.15
N MET A 69 -21.62 1.08 3.14
CA MET A 69 -21.84 2.26 3.95
C MET A 69 -21.66 3.56 3.16
N ASN A 70 -22.23 4.65 3.64
CA ASN A 70 -22.08 5.97 3.03
C ASN A 70 -21.48 7.00 4.00
N ASN A 71 -21.25 8.22 3.51
CA ASN A 71 -20.64 9.30 4.30
C ASN A 71 -21.59 9.86 5.38
N LYS A 72 -22.85 9.42 5.41
CA LYS A 72 -23.83 9.74 6.46
C LYS A 72 -23.89 8.68 7.56
N ASN A 73 -22.92 7.76 7.60
CA ASN A 73 -22.86 6.65 8.55
C ASN A 73 -24.08 5.70 8.48
N ILE A 74 -24.79 5.70 7.36
CA ILE A 74 -25.82 4.71 7.09
C ILE A 74 -25.14 3.48 6.53
N VAL A 75 -25.57 2.31 6.98
CA VAL A 75 -25.06 1.00 6.59
C VAL A 75 -26.21 0.18 6.05
N VAL A 76 -25.99 -0.51 4.93
CA VAL A 76 -26.90 -1.55 4.44
C VAL A 76 -26.16 -2.87 4.44
N GLU A 77 -26.80 -3.89 4.99
CA GLU A 77 -26.33 -5.26 4.95
C GLU A 77 -27.34 -6.13 4.21
N VAL A 78 -26.86 -7.09 3.43
CA VAL A 78 -27.66 -8.10 2.76
C VAL A 78 -27.07 -9.49 3.03
N HIS A 79 -27.92 -10.50 3.13
CA HIS A 79 -27.49 -11.88 3.36
C HIS A 79 -28.51 -12.91 2.86
N GLU A 80 -28.05 -14.14 2.73
CA GLU A 80 -28.89 -15.31 2.50
C GLU A 80 -29.43 -15.85 3.82
N THR A 81 -30.64 -16.39 3.78
CA THR A 81 -31.22 -17.20 4.86
C THR A 81 -30.29 -18.32 5.34
N SER A 82 -30.39 -18.67 6.63
CA SER A 82 -29.80 -19.91 7.15
C SER A 82 -30.60 -21.16 6.74
N ASN A 83 -31.87 -21.00 6.35
CA ASN A 83 -32.69 -22.08 5.81
C ASN A 83 -32.47 -22.26 4.30
N ILE A 84 -31.47 -23.06 3.96
CA ILE A 84 -31.01 -23.33 2.59
C ILE A 84 -32.11 -23.85 1.63
N LEU A 85 -33.25 -24.34 2.14
CA LEU A 85 -34.36 -24.82 1.32
C LEU A 85 -35.20 -23.69 0.71
N THR A 86 -35.08 -22.47 1.23
CA THR A 86 -35.93 -21.33 0.82
C THR A 86 -35.23 -20.36 -0.11
N SER A 87 -33.89 -20.40 -0.16
CA SER A 87 -33.04 -19.45 -0.89
C SER A 87 -33.48 -17.99 -0.74
N SER A 88 -34.07 -17.62 0.40
CA SER A 88 -34.57 -16.26 0.63
C SER A 88 -33.42 -15.33 1.00
N MET A 89 -33.48 -14.09 0.53
CA MET A 89 -32.49 -13.06 0.85
C MET A 89 -33.13 -11.94 1.66
N TYR A 90 -32.36 -11.41 2.60
CA TYR A 90 -32.79 -10.40 3.56
C TYR A 90 -31.84 -9.21 3.52
N TYR A 91 -32.34 -8.05 3.92
CA TYR A 91 -31.54 -6.86 4.15
C TYR A 91 -31.76 -6.30 5.55
N LYS A 92 -30.81 -5.49 6.00
CA LYS A 92 -30.90 -4.63 7.17
C LYS A 92 -30.37 -3.24 6.83
N VAL A 93 -30.97 -2.21 7.42
CA VAL A 93 -30.42 -0.85 7.42
C VAL A 93 -30.02 -0.50 8.83
N GLY A 94 -28.82 0.03 9.01
CA GLY A 94 -28.28 0.46 10.29
C GLY A 94 -27.65 1.85 10.23
N HIS A 95 -27.38 2.41 11.40
CA HIS A 95 -26.63 3.65 11.54
C HIS A 95 -25.44 3.44 12.48
N VAL A 96 -24.24 3.82 12.05
CA VAL A 96 -23.03 3.73 12.87
C VAL A 96 -23.03 4.83 13.92
N ASP A 97 -22.87 4.45 15.18
CA ASP A 97 -22.65 5.36 16.31
C ASP A 97 -21.48 4.89 17.16
N GLY A 98 -20.37 5.62 17.08
CA GLY A 98 -19.12 5.24 17.74
C GLY A 98 -18.56 3.91 17.20
N THR A 99 -18.63 2.86 18.01
CA THR A 99 -18.21 1.50 17.65
C THR A 99 -19.40 0.52 17.53
N ASN A 100 -20.63 1.03 17.53
CA ASN A 100 -21.85 0.23 17.46
C ASN A 100 -22.64 0.57 16.20
N ILE A 101 -23.51 -0.35 15.79
CA ILE A 101 -24.48 -0.12 14.72
C ILE A 101 -25.88 -0.29 15.28
N SER A 102 -26.71 0.73 15.14
CA SER A 102 -28.13 0.67 15.47
C SER A 102 -28.90 0.07 14.30
N TRP A 103 -29.09 -1.25 14.32
CA TRP A 103 -29.73 -2.00 13.24
C TRP A 103 -31.27 -1.93 13.27
N GLY A 104 -31.89 -1.88 12.09
CA GLY A 104 -33.29 -2.20 11.87
C GLY A 104 -33.56 -3.71 11.83
N ASN A 105 -34.76 -4.09 11.37
CA ASN A 105 -35.19 -5.49 11.26
C ASN A 105 -34.51 -6.20 10.06
N ASP A 106 -34.54 -7.53 10.09
CA ASP A 106 -34.26 -8.36 8.91
C ASP A 106 -35.51 -8.41 8.03
N GLU A 107 -35.42 -7.82 6.84
CA GLU A 107 -36.55 -7.69 5.91
C GLU A 107 -36.28 -8.50 4.65
N LYS A 108 -37.16 -9.44 4.32
CA LYS A 108 -37.04 -10.23 3.09
C LYS A 108 -37.32 -9.35 1.88
N TYR A 109 -36.47 -9.39 0.86
CA TYR A 109 -36.67 -8.63 -0.39
C TYR A 109 -36.77 -9.49 -1.64
N ASP A 110 -35.99 -10.57 -1.74
CA ASP A 110 -36.03 -11.49 -2.89
C ASP A 110 -35.58 -12.91 -2.47
N SER A 111 -35.22 -13.73 -3.46
CA SER A 111 -34.65 -15.05 -3.33
C SER A 111 -33.55 -15.25 -4.37
N GLY A 112 -32.43 -15.83 -3.95
CA GLY A 112 -31.19 -15.90 -4.71
C GLY A 112 -30.05 -16.39 -3.83
N LEU A 113 -28.82 -16.23 -4.32
CA LEU A 113 -27.58 -16.59 -3.67
C LEU A 113 -26.52 -15.51 -3.96
N GLN A 114 -25.51 -15.40 -3.10
CA GLN A 114 -24.35 -14.52 -3.26
C GLN A 114 -24.74 -13.03 -3.43
N PRO A 115 -25.59 -12.46 -2.54
CA PRO A 115 -25.98 -11.06 -2.65
C PRO A 115 -24.78 -10.13 -2.36
N CYS A 116 -24.71 -9.02 -3.10
CA CYS A 116 -23.78 -7.93 -2.86
C CYS A 116 -24.50 -6.60 -3.00
N VAL A 117 -24.19 -5.63 -2.14
CA VAL A 117 -24.88 -4.35 -2.05
C VAL A 117 -23.90 -3.19 -2.14
N ALA A 118 -24.36 -2.07 -2.69
CA ALA A 118 -23.69 -0.78 -2.67
C ALA A 118 -24.69 0.34 -2.38
N ILE A 119 -24.25 1.39 -1.68
CA ILE A 119 -25.07 2.56 -1.38
C ILE A 119 -24.32 3.86 -1.66
N ASN A 120 -25.06 4.92 -1.99
CA ASN A 120 -24.49 6.26 -2.15
C ASN A 120 -25.05 7.24 -1.09
N ASP A 121 -24.53 8.46 -1.08
CA ASP A 121 -24.91 9.50 -0.10
C ASP A 121 -26.34 10.01 -0.32
N ASN A 122 -26.91 9.77 -1.51
CA ASN A 122 -28.32 10.06 -1.82
C ASN A 122 -29.28 8.99 -1.28
N GLY A 123 -28.75 7.93 -0.65
CA GLY A 123 -29.54 6.82 -0.11
C GLY A 123 -30.10 5.90 -1.18
N VAL A 124 -29.55 5.94 -2.40
CA VAL A 124 -29.83 4.95 -3.45
C VAL A 124 -29.03 3.71 -3.12
N VAL A 125 -29.67 2.55 -3.25
CA VAL A 125 -29.10 1.23 -3.00
C VAL A 125 -29.12 0.43 -4.30
N VAL A 126 -28.02 -0.21 -4.63
CA VAL A 126 -27.97 -1.23 -5.68
C VAL A 126 -27.60 -2.56 -5.05
N GLU A 127 -28.40 -3.58 -5.32
CA GLU A 127 -28.11 -4.96 -4.92
C GLU A 127 -27.97 -5.81 -6.18
N VAL A 128 -27.03 -6.76 -6.15
CA VAL A 128 -26.83 -7.77 -7.19
C VAL A 128 -26.73 -9.16 -6.56
N HIS A 129 -27.27 -10.17 -7.23
CA HIS A 129 -27.21 -11.55 -6.77
C HIS A 129 -27.26 -12.55 -7.91
N LYS A 130 -26.98 -13.82 -7.60
CA LYS A 130 -27.18 -14.95 -8.49
C LYS A 130 -28.54 -15.60 -8.22
N SER A 131 -29.21 -16.06 -9.27
CA SER A 131 -30.42 -16.89 -9.11
C SER A 131 -30.15 -18.17 -8.32
N GLN A 132 -31.21 -18.76 -7.75
CA GLN A 132 -31.16 -19.89 -6.83
C GLN A 132 -30.59 -21.16 -7.49
N ALA A 133 -30.99 -21.43 -8.74
CA ALA A 133 -30.71 -22.69 -9.42
C ALA A 133 -29.84 -22.53 -10.68
N TYR A 134 -29.82 -21.34 -11.28
CA TYR A 134 -29.09 -21.06 -12.51
C TYR A 134 -27.95 -20.07 -12.26
N ASN A 135 -26.94 -20.08 -13.11
CA ASN A 135 -25.86 -19.07 -13.08
C ASN A 135 -26.31 -17.82 -13.85
N GLU A 136 -27.45 -17.26 -13.47
CA GLU A 136 -28.02 -16.01 -13.98
C GLU A 136 -27.90 -14.93 -12.91
N LEU A 137 -27.55 -13.71 -13.31
CA LEU A 137 -27.33 -12.58 -12.41
C LEU A 137 -28.48 -11.57 -12.50
N TYR A 138 -28.91 -11.09 -11.34
CA TYR A 138 -30.05 -10.20 -11.14
C TYR A 138 -29.63 -8.99 -10.30
N TYR A 139 -30.34 -7.88 -10.46
CA TYR A 139 -30.15 -6.69 -9.66
C TYR A 139 -31.46 -6.06 -9.19
N HIS A 140 -31.37 -5.30 -8.11
CA HIS A 140 -32.38 -4.33 -7.66
C HIS A 140 -31.79 -2.93 -7.52
N VAL A 141 -32.63 -1.91 -7.74
CA VAL A 141 -32.36 -0.54 -7.30
C VAL A 141 -33.39 -0.17 -6.25
N GLY A 142 -32.95 0.31 -5.10
CA GLY A 142 -33.79 0.71 -3.97
C GLY A 142 -33.49 2.12 -3.47
N GLN A 143 -34.39 2.64 -2.65
CA GLN A 143 -34.22 3.92 -1.95
C GLN A 143 -34.40 3.72 -0.45
N ILE A 144 -33.42 4.15 0.35
CA ILE A 144 -33.51 4.17 1.81
C ILE A 144 -34.63 5.13 2.24
N GLN A 145 -35.47 4.65 3.14
CA GLN A 145 -36.59 5.39 3.73
C GLN A 145 -36.24 5.88 5.14
N SER A 146 -36.98 6.86 5.65
CA SER A 146 -36.74 7.47 6.96
C SER A 146 -36.93 6.52 8.16
N ASN A 147 -37.54 5.36 7.95
CA ASN A 147 -37.80 4.34 8.98
C ASN A 147 -36.79 3.18 8.94
N ASN A 148 -35.60 3.38 8.36
CA ASN A 148 -34.57 2.35 8.21
C ASN A 148 -35.05 1.11 7.41
N THR A 149 -35.86 1.34 6.38
CA THR A 149 -36.25 0.31 5.39
C THR A 149 -35.82 0.74 4.00
N ILE A 150 -35.81 -0.20 3.05
CA ILE A 150 -35.50 0.08 1.64
C ILE A 150 -36.77 -0.12 0.83
N LYS A 151 -37.14 0.90 0.05
CA LYS A 151 -38.17 0.77 -0.98
C LYS A 151 -37.51 0.25 -2.26
N TRP A 152 -37.62 -1.05 -2.49
CA TRP A 152 -37.04 -1.72 -3.65
C TRP A 152 -37.85 -1.53 -4.95
N GLY A 153 -37.13 -1.42 -6.06
CA GLY A 153 -37.65 -1.64 -7.42
C GLY A 153 -37.78 -3.13 -7.76
N GLY A 154 -38.08 -3.41 -9.03
CA GLY A 154 -38.19 -4.79 -9.52
C GLY A 154 -36.86 -5.53 -9.51
N SER A 155 -36.93 -6.86 -9.57
CA SER A 155 -35.77 -7.74 -9.81
C SER A 155 -35.53 -7.84 -11.31
N HIS A 156 -34.31 -7.56 -11.76
CA HIS A 156 -33.98 -7.48 -13.18
C HIS A 156 -32.78 -8.36 -13.51
N LYS A 157 -32.96 -9.37 -14.37
CA LYS A 157 -31.85 -10.13 -14.95
C LYS A 157 -30.98 -9.21 -15.80
N TYR A 158 -29.66 -9.26 -15.63
CA TYR A 158 -28.72 -8.49 -16.45
C TYR A 158 -27.67 -9.35 -17.15
N ASP A 159 -27.24 -10.48 -16.57
CA ASP A 159 -26.18 -11.31 -17.15
C ASP A 159 -26.28 -12.80 -16.75
N SER A 160 -25.27 -13.59 -17.14
CA SER A 160 -25.01 -14.94 -16.63
C SER A 160 -23.62 -15.01 -15.98
N GLY A 161 -23.54 -15.54 -14.77
CA GLY A 161 -22.31 -15.59 -14.01
C GLY A 161 -22.53 -16.06 -12.57
N VAL A 162 -21.48 -15.94 -11.75
CA VAL A 162 -21.46 -16.23 -10.31
C VAL A 162 -20.60 -15.19 -9.59
N GLN A 163 -20.72 -15.11 -8.26
CA GLN A 163 -19.88 -14.24 -7.41
C GLN A 163 -19.90 -12.76 -7.83
N PRO A 164 -21.08 -12.12 -7.95
CA PRO A 164 -21.16 -10.72 -8.35
C PRO A 164 -20.66 -9.79 -7.22
N SER A 165 -20.17 -8.62 -7.61
CA SER A 165 -19.81 -7.51 -6.74
C SER A 165 -20.16 -6.20 -7.42
N VAL A 166 -20.69 -5.23 -6.68
CA VAL A 166 -21.16 -3.95 -7.24
C VAL A 166 -20.67 -2.78 -6.39
N SER A 167 -20.40 -1.65 -7.04
CA SER A 167 -20.10 -0.37 -6.39
C SER A 167 -20.70 0.79 -7.18
N ILE A 168 -21.08 1.87 -6.49
CA ILE A 168 -21.79 3.01 -7.09
C ILE A 168 -21.23 4.36 -6.63
N THR A 169 -21.41 5.38 -7.47
CA THR A 169 -21.10 6.78 -7.15
C THR A 169 -22.36 7.58 -6.80
N ASN A 170 -22.18 8.81 -6.30
CA ASN A 170 -23.28 9.74 -6.08
C ASN A 170 -23.91 10.23 -7.40
N SER A 171 -23.13 10.29 -8.47
CA SER A 171 -23.62 10.58 -9.83
C SER A 171 -24.49 9.48 -10.44
N GLY A 172 -24.57 8.30 -9.81
CA GLY A 172 -25.33 7.15 -10.29
C GLY A 172 -24.59 6.26 -11.29
N LEU A 173 -23.28 6.47 -11.48
CA LEU A 173 -22.41 5.49 -12.15
C LEU A 173 -22.35 4.20 -11.31
N VAL A 174 -22.44 3.05 -11.98
CA VAL A 174 -22.40 1.70 -11.41
C VAL A 174 -21.28 0.91 -12.09
N VAL A 175 -20.46 0.25 -11.29
CA VAL A 175 -19.53 -0.78 -11.77
C VAL A 175 -19.89 -2.10 -11.09
N GLU A 176 -20.02 -3.13 -11.90
CA GLU A 176 -20.26 -4.50 -11.46
C GLU A 176 -19.16 -5.41 -12.01
N THR A 177 -18.75 -6.39 -11.20
CA THR A 177 -17.82 -7.45 -11.59
C THR A 177 -18.36 -8.81 -11.17
N HIS A 178 -18.17 -9.84 -11.99
CA HIS A 178 -18.56 -11.21 -11.67
C HIS A 178 -17.60 -12.22 -12.30
N LYS A 179 -17.68 -13.47 -11.86
CA LYS A 179 -17.02 -14.60 -12.52
C LYS A 179 -17.96 -15.22 -13.55
N SER A 180 -17.40 -15.69 -14.67
CA SER A 180 -18.10 -16.57 -15.60
C SER A 180 -18.76 -17.75 -14.89
N GLN A 181 -19.90 -18.16 -15.42
CA GLN A 181 -20.67 -19.33 -15.02
C GLN A 181 -19.94 -20.67 -15.13
N SER A 182 -18.83 -20.73 -15.88
CA SER A 182 -18.15 -22.00 -16.21
C SER A 182 -16.63 -21.93 -16.19
N TYR A 183 -16.03 -20.75 -16.28
CA TYR A 183 -14.58 -20.59 -16.34
C TYR A 183 -14.10 -19.65 -15.25
N ASP A 184 -12.83 -19.76 -14.87
CA ASP A 184 -12.18 -18.84 -13.93
C ASP A 184 -11.74 -17.57 -14.68
N LYS A 185 -12.76 -16.89 -15.22
CA LYS A 185 -12.69 -15.68 -16.03
C LYS A 185 -13.58 -14.62 -15.40
N LEU A 186 -13.03 -13.43 -15.23
CA LEU A 186 -13.70 -12.30 -14.61
C LEU A 186 -14.22 -11.33 -15.66
N TYR A 187 -15.43 -10.85 -15.43
CA TYR A 187 -16.18 -9.96 -16.30
C TYR A 187 -16.59 -8.72 -15.53
N TYR A 188 -16.68 -7.58 -16.23
CA TYR A 188 -17.22 -6.35 -15.66
C TYR A 188 -18.32 -5.76 -16.53
N ARG A 189 -19.13 -4.90 -15.92
CA ARG A 189 -20.10 -4.04 -16.57
C ARG A 189 -20.05 -2.63 -15.98
N VAL A 190 -20.20 -1.65 -16.84
CA VAL A 190 -20.41 -0.25 -16.44
C VAL A 190 -21.85 0.13 -16.79
N GLY A 191 -22.55 0.77 -15.87
CA GLY A 191 -23.92 1.20 -16.07
C GLY A 191 -24.24 2.51 -15.38
N HIS A 192 -25.42 3.06 -15.65
CA HIS A 192 -25.93 4.25 -14.98
C HIS A 192 -27.33 4.02 -14.44
N ILE A 193 -27.54 4.42 -13.18
CA ILE A 193 -28.85 4.36 -12.53
C ILE A 193 -29.81 5.32 -13.25
N SER A 194 -30.98 4.81 -13.60
CA SER A 194 -32.09 5.55 -14.21
C SER A 194 -33.38 5.15 -13.51
N GLY A 195 -33.79 5.96 -12.54
CA GLY A 195 -34.94 5.66 -11.68
C GLY A 195 -34.67 4.42 -10.82
N ASN A 196 -35.51 3.39 -10.99
CA ASN A 196 -35.38 2.11 -10.30
C ASN A 196 -34.76 1.01 -11.18
N THR A 197 -34.08 1.40 -12.27
CA THR A 197 -33.38 0.49 -13.20
C THR A 197 -31.96 0.96 -13.44
N ILE A 198 -31.13 0.10 -14.04
CA ILE A 198 -29.76 0.44 -14.48
C ILE A 198 -29.67 0.28 -15.99
N ASN A 199 -29.18 1.32 -16.66
CA ASN A 199 -28.83 1.27 -18.08
C ASN A 199 -27.42 0.69 -18.21
N TRP A 200 -27.32 -0.61 -18.47
CA TRP A 200 -26.05 -1.32 -18.56
C TRP A 200 -25.38 -1.20 -19.93
N GLY A 201 -24.07 -0.99 -19.92
CA GLY A 201 -23.19 -1.33 -21.04
C GLY A 201 -23.01 -2.84 -21.23
N PRO A 202 -22.21 -3.24 -22.22
CA PRO A 202 -21.93 -4.65 -22.50
C PRO A 202 -21.09 -5.30 -21.38
N SER A 203 -21.19 -6.62 -21.27
CA SER A 203 -20.34 -7.44 -20.41
C SER A 203 -18.98 -7.69 -21.07
N ARG A 204 -17.90 -7.50 -20.30
CA ARG A 204 -16.53 -7.52 -20.83
C ARG A 204 -15.61 -8.34 -19.94
N GLU A 205 -14.98 -9.38 -20.51
CA GLU A 205 -13.90 -10.12 -19.85
C GLU A 205 -12.69 -9.19 -19.64
N TYR A 206 -12.03 -9.27 -18.48
CA TYR A 206 -10.83 -8.47 -18.21
C TYR A 206 -9.67 -9.24 -17.58
N GLN A 207 -9.92 -10.38 -16.93
CA GLN A 207 -8.90 -11.05 -16.13
C GLN A 207 -9.21 -12.54 -15.90
N ASP A 208 -8.18 -13.34 -15.61
CA ASP A 208 -8.30 -14.69 -15.05
C ASP A 208 -8.43 -14.64 -13.52
N GLY A 209 -9.38 -15.36 -12.94
CA GLY A 209 -9.54 -15.40 -11.48
C GLY A 209 -10.92 -15.81 -11.00
N ILE A 210 -11.10 -15.74 -9.69
CA ILE A 210 -12.34 -16.06 -8.98
C ILE A 210 -12.60 -15.04 -7.85
N ASN A 211 -13.82 -15.00 -7.32
CA ASN A 211 -14.19 -14.15 -6.18
C ASN A 211 -13.81 -12.65 -6.36
N PRO A 212 -14.25 -11.98 -7.45
CA PRO A 212 -13.95 -10.56 -7.63
C PRO A 212 -14.68 -9.69 -6.60
N SER A 213 -14.08 -8.55 -6.28
CA SER A 213 -14.69 -7.47 -5.51
C SER A 213 -14.26 -6.13 -6.07
N VAL A 214 -15.21 -5.23 -6.29
CA VAL A 214 -14.97 -3.94 -6.90
C VAL A 214 -15.40 -2.79 -5.99
N ALA A 215 -14.63 -1.70 -5.99
CA ALA A 215 -15.02 -0.44 -5.37
C ALA A 215 -14.66 0.74 -6.27
N ILE A 216 -15.44 1.82 -6.24
CA ILE A 216 -15.27 2.98 -7.12
C ILE A 216 -15.26 4.31 -6.35
N THR A 217 -14.41 5.24 -6.77
CA THR A 217 -14.38 6.62 -6.27
C THR A 217 -15.34 7.53 -7.05
N GLU A 218 -15.67 8.70 -6.51
CA GLU A 218 -16.59 9.62 -7.19
C GLU A 218 -16.05 10.11 -8.55
N ASP A 219 -14.72 10.21 -8.70
CA ASP A 219 -14.04 10.58 -9.95
C ASP A 219 -13.86 9.40 -10.93
N GLY A 220 -14.52 8.26 -10.68
CA GLY A 220 -14.57 7.14 -11.62
C GLY A 220 -13.32 6.25 -11.63
N LYS A 221 -12.49 6.30 -10.58
CA LYS A 221 -11.38 5.37 -10.40
C LYS A 221 -11.86 4.10 -9.71
N VAL A 222 -11.45 2.96 -10.24
CA VAL A 222 -11.89 1.64 -9.80
C VAL A 222 -10.73 0.94 -9.13
N ILE A 223 -11.01 0.29 -8.01
CA ILE A 223 -10.14 -0.74 -7.45
C ILE A 223 -10.85 -2.08 -7.58
N GLU A 224 -10.10 -3.11 -7.98
CA GLU A 224 -10.59 -4.47 -8.03
C GLU A 224 -9.60 -5.37 -7.28
N VAL A 225 -10.16 -6.31 -6.53
CA VAL A 225 -9.41 -7.43 -5.95
C VAL A 225 -10.07 -8.74 -6.31
N HIS A 226 -9.26 -9.77 -6.55
CA HIS A 226 -9.72 -11.12 -6.81
C HIS A 226 -8.77 -12.17 -6.24
N GLU A 227 -9.25 -13.41 -6.20
CA GLU A 227 -8.45 -14.58 -5.89
C GLU A 227 -7.99 -15.24 -7.18
N SER A 228 -6.76 -15.76 -7.19
CA SER A 228 -6.25 -16.51 -8.33
C SER A 228 -7.07 -17.78 -8.56
N GLN A 229 -7.11 -18.25 -9.80
CA GLN A 229 -7.74 -19.50 -10.23
C GLN A 229 -7.15 -20.78 -9.59
N GLY A 230 -6.05 -20.68 -8.82
CA GLY A 230 -5.34 -21.84 -8.29
C GLY A 230 -4.71 -21.62 -6.92
N LEU A 231 -3.40 -21.35 -6.88
CA LEU A 231 -2.66 -21.07 -5.65
C LEU A 231 -3.31 -19.86 -4.96
N THR A 232 -3.53 -19.89 -3.65
CA THR A 232 -4.32 -18.91 -2.86
C THR A 232 -3.79 -17.46 -2.86
N GLY A 233 -3.28 -16.94 -3.98
CA GLY A 233 -2.80 -15.59 -4.16
C GLY A 233 -3.98 -14.64 -4.38
N LEU A 234 -3.92 -13.50 -3.69
CA LEU A 234 -4.85 -12.40 -3.84
C LEU A 234 -4.22 -11.35 -4.74
N TRP A 235 -4.98 -10.91 -5.73
CA TRP A 235 -4.53 -10.02 -6.79
C TRP A 235 -5.34 -8.74 -6.77
N GLN A 236 -4.70 -7.63 -7.13
CA GLN A 236 -5.32 -6.31 -7.22
C GLN A 236 -5.02 -5.69 -8.58
N LEU A 237 -5.91 -4.82 -9.04
CA LEU A 237 -5.67 -3.89 -10.14
C LEU A 237 -6.48 -2.61 -9.92
N SER A 238 -6.07 -1.56 -10.62
CA SER A 238 -6.79 -0.30 -10.65
C SER A 238 -7.30 -0.02 -12.05
N GLY A 239 -8.37 0.76 -12.15
CA GLY A 239 -8.96 1.13 -13.42
C GLY A 239 -9.50 2.55 -13.42
N GLU A 240 -9.82 3.05 -14.60
CA GLU A 240 -10.53 4.32 -14.78
C GLU A 240 -11.68 4.11 -15.75
N VAL A 241 -12.89 4.49 -15.31
CA VAL A 241 -14.08 4.44 -16.14
C VAL A 241 -13.96 5.49 -17.25
N SER A 242 -14.22 5.07 -18.49
CA SER A 242 -14.23 5.92 -19.68
C SER A 242 -15.45 5.56 -20.53
N GLY A 243 -16.57 6.22 -20.30
CA GLY A 243 -17.85 5.85 -20.91
C GLY A 243 -18.37 4.54 -20.31
N ASP A 244 -18.58 3.52 -21.16
CA ASP A 244 -19.03 2.18 -20.74
C ASP A 244 -17.89 1.15 -20.62
N THR A 245 -16.64 1.60 -20.63
CA THR A 245 -15.45 0.75 -20.47
C THR A 245 -14.62 1.16 -19.27
N ILE A 246 -13.78 0.23 -18.80
CA ILE A 246 -12.76 0.49 -17.78
C ILE A 246 -11.39 0.29 -18.41
N ASN A 247 -10.53 1.30 -18.29
CA ASN A 247 -9.12 1.21 -18.67
C ASN A 247 -8.34 0.63 -17.48
N TRP A 248 -8.07 -0.67 -17.51
CA TRP A 248 -7.41 -1.40 -16.43
C TRP A 248 -5.88 -1.24 -16.46
N SER A 249 -5.28 -1.22 -15.27
CA SER A 249 -3.84 -1.39 -15.06
C SER A 249 -3.44 -2.86 -15.14
N GLU A 250 -2.14 -3.12 -15.08
CA GLU A 250 -1.62 -4.45 -14.77
C GLU A 250 -2.11 -4.91 -13.38
N SER A 251 -2.23 -6.22 -13.22
CA SER A 251 -2.61 -6.86 -11.96
C SER A 251 -1.38 -7.32 -11.17
N PHE A 252 -1.44 -7.19 -9.85
CA PHE A 252 -0.35 -7.55 -8.95
C PHE A 252 -0.83 -8.42 -7.79
N ASN A 253 -0.06 -9.44 -7.43
CA ASN A 253 -0.29 -10.19 -6.20
C ASN A 253 0.12 -9.33 -4.99
N TYR A 254 -0.72 -9.27 -3.96
CA TYR A 254 -0.45 -8.45 -2.77
C TYR A 254 -0.48 -9.23 -1.45
N ASP A 255 -1.15 -10.37 -1.41
CA ASP A 255 -1.19 -11.28 -0.26
C ASP A 255 -1.65 -12.68 -0.70
N SER A 256 -1.91 -13.54 0.27
CA SER A 256 -2.51 -14.86 0.07
C SER A 256 -3.72 -15.08 0.99
N GLY A 257 -4.77 -15.71 0.47
CA GLY A 257 -6.02 -15.99 1.17
C GLY A 257 -7.11 -16.39 0.17
N SER A 258 -8.36 -16.22 0.58
CA SER A 258 -9.54 -16.43 -0.27
C SER A 258 -10.63 -15.39 -0.01
N SER A 259 -11.56 -15.28 -0.96
CA SER A 259 -12.75 -14.43 -0.86
C SER A 259 -12.44 -12.95 -0.52
N PRO A 260 -11.52 -12.28 -1.23
CA PRO A 260 -11.20 -10.90 -0.91
C PRO A 260 -12.39 -9.97 -1.15
N LYS A 261 -12.58 -9.00 -0.26
CA LYS A 261 -13.51 -7.88 -0.41
C LYS A 261 -12.78 -6.57 -0.27
N ALA A 262 -13.18 -5.56 -1.05
CA ALA A 262 -12.60 -4.24 -1.02
C ALA A 262 -13.68 -3.16 -0.91
N GLY A 263 -13.37 -2.11 -0.17
CA GLY A 263 -14.15 -0.88 -0.08
C GLY A 263 -13.21 0.32 -0.25
N ILE A 264 -13.74 1.44 -0.76
CA ILE A 264 -12.97 2.67 -0.92
C ILE A 264 -13.82 3.88 -0.56
N SER A 265 -13.23 4.82 0.17
CA SER A 265 -13.84 6.12 0.43
C SER A 265 -14.09 6.87 -0.87
N SER A 266 -15.13 7.70 -0.90
CA SER A 266 -15.52 8.45 -2.11
C SER A 266 -14.39 9.31 -2.69
N SER A 267 -13.48 9.81 -1.85
CA SER A 267 -12.31 10.60 -2.26
C SER A 267 -11.12 9.76 -2.76
N GLY A 268 -11.12 8.45 -2.50
CA GLY A 268 -9.98 7.57 -2.73
C GLY A 268 -8.83 7.73 -1.74
N ASN A 269 -8.96 8.58 -0.71
CA ASN A 269 -7.91 8.84 0.28
C ASN A 269 -7.66 7.66 1.22
N ILE A 270 -8.65 6.78 1.35
CA ILE A 270 -8.49 5.51 2.04
C ILE A 270 -9.31 4.40 1.39
N ALA A 271 -8.73 3.21 1.37
CA ALA A 271 -9.36 1.96 0.99
C ALA A 271 -9.12 0.90 2.07
N ILE A 272 -10.03 -0.06 2.15
CA ILE A 272 -9.94 -1.26 2.98
C ILE A 272 -10.03 -2.49 2.08
N GLN A 273 -9.26 -3.52 2.44
CA GLN A 273 -9.37 -4.85 1.90
C GLN A 273 -9.50 -5.83 3.06
N VAL A 274 -10.44 -6.78 2.98
CA VAL A 274 -10.56 -7.90 3.93
C VAL A 274 -10.58 -9.22 3.20
N HIS A 275 -10.03 -10.27 3.80
CA HIS A 275 -10.08 -11.62 3.23
C HIS A 275 -10.01 -12.70 4.30
N GLN A 276 -10.33 -13.93 3.89
CA GLN A 276 -10.18 -15.13 4.71
C GLN A 276 -8.79 -15.73 4.52
N GLY A 277 -8.16 -16.15 5.61
CA GLY A 277 -6.90 -16.90 5.61
C GLY A 277 -7.06 -18.29 6.21
N SER A 278 -5.93 -18.93 6.52
CA SER A 278 -5.92 -20.27 7.11
C SER A 278 -6.57 -20.29 8.50
N LEU A 279 -7.16 -21.43 8.86
CA LEU A 279 -7.81 -21.65 10.16
C LEU A 279 -8.90 -20.61 10.50
N TYR A 280 -9.67 -20.19 9.50
CA TYR A 280 -10.75 -19.19 9.64
C TYR A 280 -10.29 -17.80 10.09
N LYS A 281 -9.00 -17.48 10.05
CA LYS A 281 -8.52 -16.14 10.37
C LYS A 281 -9.03 -15.14 9.34
N LEU A 282 -9.49 -13.99 9.80
CA LEU A 282 -9.87 -12.86 8.98
C LEU A 282 -8.77 -11.81 9.01
N TRP A 283 -8.43 -11.30 7.84
CA TRP A 283 -7.30 -10.41 7.64
C TRP A 283 -7.74 -9.11 6.95
N PHE A 284 -7.13 -7.98 7.33
CA PHE A 284 -7.41 -6.69 6.71
C PHE A 284 -6.15 -5.93 6.29
N SER A 285 -6.23 -5.18 5.20
CA SER A 285 -5.18 -4.26 4.73
C SER A 285 -5.82 -2.92 4.36
N THR A 286 -5.14 -1.82 4.64
CA THR A 286 -5.59 -0.49 4.20
C THR A 286 -4.68 0.05 3.11
N SER A 287 -5.14 0.98 2.30
CA SER A 287 -4.27 1.71 1.38
C SER A 287 -4.93 3.02 0.99
N ALA A 288 -4.43 3.69 -0.03
CA ALA A 288 -5.09 4.82 -0.66
C ALA A 288 -4.83 4.78 -2.17
N LEU A 289 -5.76 5.31 -2.94
CA LEU A 289 -5.58 5.45 -4.37
C LEU A 289 -4.59 6.58 -4.63
N MET A 290 -3.37 6.25 -5.04
CA MET A 290 -2.27 7.20 -5.13
C MET A 290 -1.42 6.99 -6.38
N ASP A 291 -0.89 8.08 -6.93
CA ASP A 291 0.16 7.98 -7.93
C ASP A 291 1.50 7.79 -7.19
N THR A 292 1.83 6.53 -6.89
CA THR A 292 3.06 6.14 -6.17
C THR A 292 4.32 6.58 -6.91
N ALA A 293 4.27 6.69 -8.23
CA ALA A 293 5.38 7.18 -9.04
C ALA A 293 5.59 8.70 -8.90
N ASN A 294 4.58 9.47 -8.47
CA ASN A 294 4.64 10.93 -8.36
C ASN A 294 4.23 11.46 -6.97
N PHE A 295 4.39 10.66 -5.92
CA PHE A 295 3.86 11.02 -4.59
C PHE A 295 4.55 12.25 -3.99
N MET A 296 5.86 12.47 -4.23
CA MET A 296 6.54 13.68 -3.76
C MET A 296 6.05 14.91 -4.51
N SER A 297 5.95 14.82 -5.84
CA SER A 297 5.40 15.90 -6.66
C SER A 297 3.97 16.26 -6.25
N ALA A 298 3.15 15.27 -5.92
CA ALA A 298 1.78 15.48 -5.45
C ALA A 298 1.75 16.17 -4.07
N MET A 299 2.71 15.86 -3.19
CA MET A 299 2.84 16.50 -1.88
C MET A 299 3.54 17.87 -1.93
N LEU A 300 4.20 18.21 -3.04
CA LEU A 300 5.09 19.37 -3.16
C LEU A 300 4.50 20.69 -2.64
N PRO A 301 3.21 21.03 -2.88
CA PRO A 301 2.61 22.25 -2.31
C PRO A 301 2.76 22.34 -0.79
N GLY A 302 2.66 21.22 -0.08
CA GLY A 302 2.80 21.13 1.38
C GLY A 302 4.21 20.84 1.88
N ILE A 303 5.10 20.25 1.07
CA ILE A 303 6.45 19.83 1.49
C ILE A 303 7.59 20.67 0.90
N GLN A 304 7.34 21.62 -0.01
CA GLN A 304 8.40 22.36 -0.72
C GLN A 304 9.43 23.02 0.20
N ASN A 305 9.01 23.49 1.39
CA ASN A 305 9.89 24.13 2.36
C ASN A 305 10.53 23.14 3.35
N LEU A 306 10.16 21.86 3.29
CA LEU A 306 10.76 20.85 4.14
C LEU A 306 12.13 20.44 3.61
N PRO A 307 13.17 20.41 4.46
CA PRO A 307 14.45 19.81 4.12
C PRO A 307 14.35 18.29 4.04
N LEU A 308 15.30 17.63 3.36
CA LEU A 308 15.35 16.16 3.26
C LEU A 308 15.30 15.46 4.64
N LYS A 309 15.94 16.01 5.66
CA LYS A 309 15.86 15.48 7.05
C LYS A 309 14.47 15.57 7.70
N LYS A 310 13.49 16.21 7.05
CA LYS A 310 12.09 16.26 7.47
C LYS A 310 11.17 15.39 6.59
N MET A 311 11.74 14.65 5.64
CA MET A 311 11.00 13.69 4.82
C MET A 311 11.00 12.30 5.44
N VAL A 312 9.97 11.53 5.08
CA VAL A 312 9.89 10.08 5.32
C VAL A 312 9.80 9.40 3.96
N LEU A 313 10.78 8.56 3.62
CA LEU A 313 10.94 7.96 2.31
C LEU A 313 10.84 6.44 2.39
N PRO A 314 10.11 5.79 1.47
CA PRO A 314 10.23 4.35 1.27
C PRO A 314 11.64 4.01 0.77
N ALA A 315 12.28 3.03 1.40
CA ALA A 315 13.67 2.66 1.15
C ALA A 315 13.80 1.13 0.97
N THR A 316 14.62 0.69 0.02
CA THR A 316 14.76 -0.74 -0.31
C THR A 316 16.14 -1.27 0.05
N HIS A 317 16.15 -2.32 0.86
CA HIS A 317 17.36 -3.03 1.27
C HIS A 317 17.85 -3.96 0.16
N ASP A 318 19.16 -3.93 -0.09
CA ASP A 318 19.79 -4.71 -1.16
C ASP A 318 19.00 -4.58 -2.47
N ALA A 319 18.73 -3.35 -2.89
CA ALA A 319 17.73 -3.00 -3.89
C ALA A 319 17.92 -3.70 -5.24
N GLY A 320 19.13 -4.15 -5.56
CA GLY A 320 19.41 -4.92 -6.78
C GLY A 320 19.09 -6.41 -6.70
N MET A 321 18.73 -6.96 -5.54
CA MET A 321 18.56 -8.41 -5.37
C MET A 321 17.12 -8.86 -5.69
N TYR A 322 16.72 -8.66 -6.95
CA TYR A 322 15.41 -9.03 -7.50
C TYR A 322 15.44 -10.09 -8.60
N THR A 323 16.63 -10.51 -9.03
CA THR A 323 16.78 -11.51 -10.09
C THR A 323 16.34 -12.90 -9.63
N SER A 324 15.76 -13.66 -10.56
CA SER A 324 15.31 -15.05 -10.36
C SER A 324 16.43 -16.08 -10.58
N GLY A 325 16.19 -17.34 -10.21
CA GLY A 325 17.14 -18.46 -10.40
C GLY A 325 17.83 -18.86 -9.10
N LEU A 326 19.12 -19.23 -9.16
CA LEU A 326 19.90 -19.59 -7.97
C LEU A 326 20.06 -18.41 -6.97
N SER A 327 19.77 -17.19 -7.40
CA SER A 327 19.73 -15.97 -6.58
C SER A 327 18.55 -15.88 -5.61
N ILE A 328 17.53 -16.74 -5.74
CA ILE A 328 16.32 -16.68 -4.90
C ILE A 328 16.63 -16.82 -3.40
N VAL A 329 17.73 -17.48 -3.05
CA VAL A 329 18.17 -17.67 -1.66
C VAL A 329 18.55 -16.36 -0.97
N ALA A 330 18.95 -15.35 -1.74
CA ALA A 330 19.36 -14.01 -1.29
C ALA A 330 18.45 -12.90 -1.86
N LYS A 331 17.29 -13.26 -2.42
CA LYS A 331 16.35 -12.29 -3.00
C LYS A 331 15.75 -11.45 -1.88
N THR A 332 15.83 -10.14 -2.01
CA THR A 332 15.29 -9.16 -1.05
C THR A 332 14.18 -8.30 -1.63
N GLN A 333 13.97 -8.26 -2.96
CA GLN A 333 12.91 -7.48 -3.61
C GLN A 333 12.28 -8.30 -4.75
N ASP A 334 10.97 -8.21 -5.03
CA ASP A 334 10.40 -8.82 -6.25
C ASP A 334 10.49 -7.91 -7.47
N LEU A 335 10.50 -6.59 -7.24
CA LEU A 335 10.46 -5.59 -8.30
C LEU A 335 11.85 -5.20 -8.79
N SER A 336 12.00 -4.98 -10.10
CA SER A 336 13.17 -4.30 -10.67
C SER A 336 13.29 -2.87 -10.14
N LEU A 337 14.41 -2.18 -10.38
CA LEU A 337 14.54 -0.78 -9.93
C LEU A 337 13.45 0.13 -10.49
N TYR A 338 13.03 -0.08 -11.74
CA TYR A 338 11.91 0.66 -12.33
C TYR A 338 10.61 0.38 -11.57
N GLY A 339 10.32 -0.89 -11.27
CA GLY A 339 9.13 -1.28 -10.49
C GLY A 339 9.18 -0.73 -9.06
N GLN A 340 10.35 -0.72 -8.43
CA GLN A 340 10.54 -0.14 -7.10
C GLN A 340 10.26 1.37 -7.10
N LEU A 341 10.84 2.11 -8.06
CA LEU A 341 10.58 3.55 -8.26
C LEU A 341 9.10 3.83 -8.53
N SER A 342 8.50 3.05 -9.43
CA SER A 342 7.09 3.19 -9.81
C SER A 342 6.14 2.92 -8.64
N SER A 343 6.53 2.04 -7.71
CA SER A 343 5.77 1.74 -6.49
C SER A 343 6.16 2.64 -5.30
N GLY A 344 7.02 3.64 -5.52
CA GLY A 344 7.31 4.75 -4.60
C GLY A 344 8.60 4.65 -3.78
N ALA A 345 9.47 3.68 -4.03
CA ALA A 345 10.82 3.67 -3.44
C ALA A 345 11.62 4.91 -3.86
N ARG A 346 12.34 5.52 -2.92
CA ARG A 346 13.14 6.74 -3.15
C ARG A 346 14.54 6.67 -2.54
N TYR A 347 14.88 5.60 -1.84
CA TYR A 347 16.23 5.31 -1.36
C TYR A 347 16.58 3.86 -1.67
N PHE A 348 17.74 3.63 -2.27
CA PHE A 348 18.13 2.33 -2.83
C PHE A 348 19.54 1.98 -2.37
N ASP A 349 19.70 0.87 -1.64
CA ASP A 349 21.01 0.32 -1.30
C ASP A 349 21.53 -0.57 -2.43
N LEU A 350 22.58 -0.10 -3.11
CA LEU A 350 23.19 -0.76 -4.25
C LEU A 350 24.64 -1.11 -3.89
N ARG A 351 25.00 -2.38 -4.08
CA ARG A 351 26.31 -2.92 -3.70
C ARG A 351 27.02 -3.45 -4.95
N PRO A 352 27.94 -2.69 -5.58
CA PRO A 352 28.54 -3.09 -6.84
C PRO A 352 29.83 -3.90 -6.65
N ASP A 353 30.05 -4.88 -7.53
CA ASP A 353 31.29 -5.65 -7.64
C ASP A 353 32.25 -5.08 -8.71
N LYS A 354 33.47 -5.63 -8.76
CA LYS A 354 34.53 -5.25 -9.73
C LYS A 354 34.14 -5.38 -11.21
N ASN A 355 33.10 -6.15 -11.51
CA ASN A 355 32.56 -6.33 -12.85
C ASN A 355 31.39 -5.38 -13.15
N LEU A 356 31.05 -4.49 -12.21
CA LEU A 356 29.90 -3.59 -12.24
C LEU A 356 28.57 -4.34 -12.28
N ASN A 357 28.45 -5.44 -11.54
CA ASN A 357 27.17 -6.04 -11.19
C ASN A 357 26.77 -5.65 -9.77
N ILE A 358 25.48 -5.58 -9.50
CA ILE A 358 25.00 -5.53 -8.12
C ILE A 358 25.11 -6.93 -7.51
N TYR A 359 25.48 -7.04 -6.25
CA TYR A 359 25.68 -8.33 -5.59
C TYR A 359 25.24 -8.30 -4.12
N HIS A 360 25.05 -9.50 -3.56
CA HIS A 360 24.89 -9.71 -2.13
C HIS A 360 25.61 -11.01 -1.72
N GLY A 361 26.68 -10.87 -0.93
CA GLY A 361 27.52 -12.01 -0.55
C GLY A 361 28.04 -12.75 -1.79
N PRO A 362 27.80 -14.07 -1.94
CA PRO A 362 28.24 -14.82 -3.11
C PRO A 362 27.30 -14.70 -4.33
N ILE A 363 26.17 -14.01 -4.20
CA ILE A 363 25.12 -13.97 -5.22
C ILE A 363 25.26 -12.70 -6.05
N THR A 364 25.40 -12.87 -7.37
CA THR A 364 25.36 -11.79 -8.35
C THR A 364 23.91 -11.51 -8.76
N GLY A 365 23.52 -10.24 -8.69
CA GLY A 365 22.27 -9.70 -9.19
C GLY A 365 22.42 -9.12 -10.61
N PRO A 366 21.64 -8.09 -10.97
CA PRO A 366 21.65 -7.45 -12.27
C PRO A 366 22.94 -6.65 -12.50
N SER A 367 23.24 -6.35 -13.76
CA SER A 367 24.32 -5.40 -14.08
C SER A 367 23.96 -3.98 -13.60
N LEU A 368 24.96 -3.19 -13.22
CA LEU A 368 24.77 -1.77 -12.90
C LEU A 368 24.13 -1.01 -14.07
N GLN A 369 24.46 -1.36 -15.32
CA GLN A 369 23.88 -0.71 -16.49
C GLN A 369 22.37 -0.96 -16.59
N GLU A 370 21.90 -2.16 -16.25
CA GLU A 370 20.47 -2.50 -16.20
C GLU A 370 19.75 -1.65 -15.14
N VAL A 371 20.32 -1.60 -13.93
CA VAL A 371 19.83 -0.76 -12.82
C VAL A 371 19.73 0.71 -13.23
N LEU A 372 20.77 1.25 -13.88
CA LEU A 372 20.77 2.64 -14.33
C LEU A 372 19.80 2.90 -15.49
N ASN A 373 19.57 1.92 -16.36
CA ASN A 373 18.59 2.03 -17.43
C ASN A 373 17.16 2.10 -16.88
N ASP A 374 16.87 1.32 -15.83
CA ASP A 374 15.60 1.36 -15.11
C ASP A 374 15.37 2.74 -14.46
N VAL A 375 16.38 3.27 -13.78
CA VAL A 375 16.32 4.63 -13.20
C VAL A 375 16.14 5.68 -14.30
N LYS A 376 16.93 5.59 -15.38
CA LYS A 376 16.82 6.48 -16.54
C LYS A 376 15.40 6.47 -17.09
N ARG A 377 14.83 5.29 -17.35
CA ARG A 377 13.47 5.13 -17.88
C ARG A 377 12.46 5.92 -17.04
N PHE A 378 12.47 5.72 -15.72
CA PHE A 378 11.58 6.44 -14.80
C PHE A 378 11.72 7.96 -14.95
N TYR A 379 12.92 8.50 -14.89
CA TYR A 379 13.09 9.96 -15.01
C TYR A 379 12.85 10.49 -16.44
N GLN A 380 12.99 9.68 -17.49
CA GLN A 380 12.59 10.03 -18.87
C GLN A 380 11.07 10.16 -19.04
N GLU A 381 10.29 9.44 -18.23
CA GLU A 381 8.83 9.52 -18.21
C GLU A 381 8.33 10.84 -17.56
N GLY A 382 9.24 11.69 -17.06
CA GLY A 382 8.94 13.05 -16.59
C GLY A 382 8.64 13.17 -15.09
N HIS A 383 8.92 12.12 -14.32
CA HIS A 383 8.69 12.09 -12.87
C HIS A 383 9.49 13.15 -12.13
N LYS A 384 8.80 13.98 -11.34
CA LYS A 384 9.38 15.09 -10.56
C LYS A 384 9.66 14.68 -9.12
N GLU A 385 10.51 13.67 -8.99
CA GLU A 385 10.79 13.01 -7.71
C GLU A 385 12.27 13.13 -7.32
N LEU A 386 12.58 12.86 -6.05
CA LEU A 386 13.95 12.78 -5.55
C LEU A 386 14.29 11.32 -5.23
N SER A 387 15.24 10.72 -5.94
CA SER A 387 15.77 9.39 -5.63
C SER A 387 17.18 9.48 -5.06
N ILE A 388 17.49 8.65 -4.07
CA ILE A 388 18.81 8.50 -3.46
C ILE A 388 19.35 7.12 -3.83
N LEU A 389 20.40 7.08 -4.65
CA LEU A 389 21.13 5.87 -4.97
C LEU A 389 22.35 5.80 -4.04
N LYS A 390 22.27 4.96 -3.00
CA LYS A 390 23.35 4.68 -2.07
C LYS A 390 24.22 3.57 -2.67
N PHE A 391 25.49 3.87 -2.93
CA PHE A 391 26.48 2.87 -3.31
C PHE A 391 27.42 2.60 -2.15
N SER A 392 27.44 1.35 -1.70
CA SER A 392 28.25 0.89 -0.55
C SER A 392 28.77 -0.52 -0.79
N HIS A 393 29.56 -1.06 0.16
CA HIS A 393 30.06 -2.44 0.09
C HIS A 393 30.71 -2.74 -1.27
N PHE A 394 31.72 -1.96 -1.67
CA PHE A 394 32.38 -2.17 -2.95
C PHE A 394 33.27 -3.43 -2.90
N ASP A 395 33.05 -4.42 -3.77
CA ASP A 395 33.91 -5.61 -3.85
C ASP A 395 34.89 -5.55 -5.01
N GLY A 396 36.19 -5.65 -4.71
CA GLY A 396 37.26 -5.74 -5.73
C GLY A 396 37.45 -4.47 -6.59
N PHE A 397 36.95 -3.31 -6.16
CA PHE A 397 37.14 -2.05 -6.86
C PHE A 397 38.60 -1.59 -6.82
N ASN A 398 39.04 -1.00 -7.94
CA ASN A 398 40.24 -0.18 -8.04
C ASN A 398 39.87 1.14 -8.73
N GLN A 399 40.80 2.09 -8.80
CA GLN A 399 40.55 3.39 -9.44
C GLN A 399 39.97 3.26 -10.86
N GLY A 400 40.53 2.37 -11.70
CA GLY A 400 40.07 2.18 -13.07
C GLY A 400 38.65 1.60 -13.16
N VAL A 401 38.24 0.75 -12.21
CA VAL A 401 36.85 0.28 -12.11
C VAL A 401 35.94 1.41 -11.63
N TYR A 402 36.38 2.20 -10.65
CA TYR A 402 35.62 3.35 -10.15
C TYR A 402 35.42 4.43 -11.22
N ASP A 403 36.41 4.68 -12.08
CA ASP A 403 36.27 5.61 -13.20
C ASP A 403 35.25 5.11 -14.24
N LYS A 404 35.21 3.80 -14.51
CA LYS A 404 34.16 3.19 -15.35
C LYS A 404 32.77 3.31 -14.71
N PHE A 405 32.68 3.06 -13.40
CA PHE A 405 31.46 3.23 -12.62
C PHE A 405 30.90 4.65 -12.73
N LYS A 406 31.72 5.67 -12.49
CA LYS A 406 31.32 7.09 -12.61
C LYS A 406 30.91 7.45 -14.04
N THR A 407 31.68 6.99 -15.03
CA THR A 407 31.37 7.21 -16.45
C THR A 407 30.01 6.61 -16.82
N MET A 408 29.73 5.38 -16.37
CA MET A 408 28.46 4.71 -16.63
C MET A 408 27.27 5.46 -16.04
N ILE A 409 27.39 5.93 -14.79
CA ILE A 409 26.36 6.75 -14.12
C ILE A 409 26.13 8.05 -14.89
N LYS A 410 27.18 8.81 -15.21
CA LYS A 410 27.05 10.09 -15.91
C LYS A 410 26.45 9.93 -17.31
N ASN A 411 26.89 8.92 -18.06
CA ASN A 411 26.38 8.69 -19.40
C ASN A 411 24.90 8.26 -19.40
N THR A 412 24.45 7.57 -18.36
CA THR A 412 23.10 7.00 -18.32
C THR A 412 22.09 7.94 -17.66
N ILE A 413 22.43 8.51 -16.50
CA ILE A 413 21.53 9.31 -15.67
C ILE A 413 22.06 10.72 -15.34
N GLY A 414 23.17 11.14 -15.96
CA GLY A 414 23.86 12.40 -15.66
C GLY A 414 22.98 13.65 -15.69
N GLN A 415 21.99 13.70 -16.58
CA GLN A 415 21.09 14.86 -16.70
C GLN A 415 20.15 15.08 -15.50
N TRP A 416 19.93 14.05 -14.67
CA TRP A 416 19.13 14.15 -13.45
C TRP A 416 19.97 14.19 -12.18
N LEU A 417 21.29 14.04 -12.27
CA LEU A 417 22.15 14.12 -11.08
C LEU A 417 22.00 15.49 -10.41
N TYR A 418 21.89 15.47 -9.09
CA TYR A 418 21.92 16.68 -8.29
C TYR A 418 23.37 17.13 -8.09
N THR A 419 23.75 18.23 -8.74
CA THR A 419 25.11 18.79 -8.75
C THR A 419 25.25 20.08 -7.94
N ASP A 420 24.14 20.74 -7.62
CA ASP A 420 24.13 22.15 -7.23
C ASP A 420 23.83 22.32 -5.72
N LYS A 421 24.56 21.58 -4.87
CA LYS A 421 24.43 21.70 -3.42
C LYS A 421 24.90 23.09 -2.95
N PRO A 422 24.08 23.88 -2.24
CA PRO A 422 24.50 25.17 -1.72
C PRO A 422 25.75 25.07 -0.84
N GLU A 423 26.66 26.03 -0.99
CA GLU A 423 27.92 26.06 -0.23
C GLU A 423 27.65 26.07 1.28
N GLY A 424 28.44 25.29 2.04
CA GLY A 424 28.31 25.18 3.50
C GLY A 424 27.08 24.39 3.98
N THR A 425 26.26 23.82 3.09
CA THR A 425 25.09 23.00 3.48
C THR A 425 25.36 21.51 3.38
N ARG A 426 24.66 20.72 4.20
CA ARG A 426 24.56 19.26 4.07
C ARG A 426 23.44 18.91 3.11
N LEU A 427 23.52 17.75 2.45
CA LEU A 427 22.45 17.31 1.54
C LEU A 427 21.10 17.20 2.26
N ALA A 428 21.13 16.84 3.54
CA ALA A 428 19.93 16.69 4.35
C ALA A 428 19.21 18.01 4.68
N ASP A 429 19.90 19.15 4.56
CA ASP A 429 19.37 20.49 4.84
C ASP A 429 18.70 21.13 3.62
N VAL A 430 18.93 20.57 2.42
CA VAL A 430 18.35 21.07 1.18
C VAL A 430 16.84 20.76 1.15
N THR A 431 16.05 21.77 0.78
CA THR A 431 14.59 21.67 0.73
C THR A 431 14.09 20.89 -0.49
N MET A 432 12.93 20.25 -0.37
CA MET A 432 12.30 19.54 -1.48
C MET A 432 12.02 20.47 -2.67
N GLY A 433 11.64 21.72 -2.41
CA GLY A 433 11.46 22.73 -3.44
C GLY A 433 12.77 23.04 -4.18
N SER A 434 13.91 23.05 -3.48
CA SER A 434 15.22 23.24 -4.11
C SER A 434 15.60 22.04 -4.96
N TYR A 435 15.47 20.82 -4.43
CA TYR A 435 15.72 19.60 -5.17
C TYR A 435 14.86 19.53 -6.45
N LEU A 436 13.56 19.81 -6.34
CA LEU A 436 12.60 19.55 -7.41
C LEU A 436 12.27 20.76 -8.29
N SER A 437 12.95 21.90 -8.07
CA SER A 437 12.72 23.16 -8.81
C SER A 437 12.83 23.02 -10.33
N GLY A 438 13.72 22.16 -10.82
CA GLY A 438 13.98 21.92 -12.25
C GLY A 438 13.49 20.57 -12.77
N GLY A 439 12.63 19.88 -12.05
CA GLY A 439 12.20 18.50 -12.35
C GLY A 439 12.83 17.48 -11.40
N GLY A 440 12.72 16.19 -11.75
CA GLY A 440 13.22 15.10 -10.92
C GLY A 440 14.75 15.14 -10.76
N LYS A 441 15.24 14.73 -9.59
CA LYS A 441 16.66 14.70 -9.24
C LYS A 441 17.09 13.38 -8.63
N ILE A 442 18.33 13.01 -8.91
CA ILE A 442 18.98 11.83 -8.38
C ILE A 442 20.18 12.26 -7.53
N LEU A 443 20.16 11.87 -6.26
CA LEU A 443 21.30 11.95 -5.36
C LEU A 443 22.08 10.64 -5.44
N VAL A 444 23.26 10.68 -6.02
CA VAL A 444 24.23 9.58 -5.93
C VAL A 444 25.09 9.83 -4.70
N VAL A 445 24.97 8.95 -3.71
CA VAL A 445 25.75 9.02 -2.47
C VAL A 445 26.62 7.76 -2.40
N VAL A 446 27.92 7.95 -2.19
CA VAL A 446 28.93 6.91 -2.31
C VAL A 446 29.68 6.79 -0.99
N ASP A 447 29.66 5.59 -0.41
CA ASP A 447 30.38 5.27 0.81
C ASP A 447 31.88 4.98 0.53
N ASP A 448 32.60 4.50 1.54
CA ASP A 448 34.04 4.27 1.52
C ASP A 448 34.82 5.57 1.19
N SER A 449 36.08 5.42 0.79
CA SER A 449 36.95 6.54 0.46
C SER A 449 36.85 6.98 -1.00
N TRP A 450 35.93 6.40 -1.80
CA TRP A 450 35.90 6.60 -3.25
C TRP A 450 35.56 8.03 -3.66
N ALA A 451 34.41 8.56 -3.22
CA ALA A 451 34.01 9.93 -3.52
C ALA A 451 34.89 10.98 -2.81
N VAL A 452 35.57 10.61 -1.73
CA VAL A 452 36.56 11.47 -1.06
C VAL A 452 37.86 11.55 -1.87
N SER A 453 38.35 10.41 -2.36
CA SER A 453 39.64 10.32 -3.07
C SER A 453 39.54 10.79 -4.52
N TYR A 454 38.37 10.62 -5.14
CA TYR A 454 38.12 10.95 -6.55
C TYR A 454 36.84 11.80 -6.67
N PRO A 455 36.82 13.01 -6.07
CA PRO A 455 35.64 13.85 -6.04
C PRO A 455 35.18 14.22 -7.44
N GLU A 456 33.87 14.19 -7.66
CA GLU A 456 33.26 14.51 -8.94
C GLU A 456 31.87 15.12 -8.71
N SER A 457 31.52 16.14 -9.48
CA SER A 457 30.20 16.79 -9.36
C SER A 457 29.07 15.76 -9.58
N GLY A 458 28.09 15.76 -8.68
CA GLY A 458 26.98 14.82 -8.66
C GLY A 458 27.26 13.51 -7.90
N PHE A 459 28.47 13.31 -7.37
CA PHE A 459 28.83 12.18 -6.51
C PHE A 459 29.17 12.69 -5.12
N TRP A 460 28.32 12.38 -4.15
CA TRP A 460 28.41 12.89 -2.80
C TRP A 460 28.92 11.84 -1.82
N VAL A 461 29.58 12.27 -0.75
CA VAL A 461 30.13 11.36 0.25
C VAL A 461 29.03 10.91 1.21
N TYR A 462 28.77 9.60 1.24
CA TYR A 462 27.90 8.97 2.23
C TYR A 462 28.72 8.51 3.43
N ARG A 463 28.17 8.60 4.64
CA ARG A 463 28.79 8.02 5.84
C ARG A 463 27.75 7.40 6.76
N ASP A 464 28.00 6.18 7.20
CA ASP A 464 27.25 5.61 8.31
C ASP A 464 27.53 6.37 9.61
N TRP A 465 26.56 6.32 10.51
CA TRP A 465 26.57 7.00 11.81
C TRP A 465 27.81 6.73 12.65
N GLN A 466 28.35 5.52 12.61
CA GLN A 466 29.52 5.07 13.35
C GLN A 466 30.86 5.30 12.61
N SER A 467 30.83 5.92 11.43
CA SER A 467 32.06 6.12 10.66
C SER A 467 33.04 7.03 11.37
N SER A 468 34.30 6.60 11.46
CA SER A 468 35.42 7.41 11.97
C SER A 468 35.69 8.65 11.11
N THR A 469 35.13 8.71 9.91
CA THR A 469 35.25 9.84 8.97
C THR A 469 33.91 10.52 8.69
N ALA A 470 32.96 10.46 9.64
CA ALA A 470 31.64 11.08 9.50
C ALA A 470 31.69 12.56 9.07
N SER A 471 32.71 13.33 9.48
CA SER A 471 32.89 14.74 9.10
C SER A 471 33.12 14.98 7.61
N GLN A 472 33.50 13.94 6.87
CA GLN A 472 33.63 14.00 5.41
C GLN A 472 32.29 13.76 4.69
N GLY A 473 31.27 13.27 5.40
CA GLY A 473 29.98 12.92 4.81
C GLY A 473 29.14 14.15 4.45
N ASP A 474 28.78 14.24 3.17
CA ASP A 474 27.74 15.16 2.67
C ASP A 474 26.33 14.74 3.13
N LEU A 475 26.15 13.43 3.33
CA LEU A 475 24.98 12.81 3.93
C LEU A 475 25.44 11.75 4.94
N THR A 476 24.94 11.84 6.17
CA THR A 476 25.21 10.86 7.24
C THR A 476 23.93 10.16 7.66
N VAL A 477 23.97 8.84 7.84
CA VAL A 477 22.77 8.05 8.13
C VAL A 477 23.00 7.10 9.30
N PHE A 478 22.06 7.07 10.25
CA PHE A 478 21.99 6.02 11.25
C PHE A 478 21.47 4.75 10.58
N ASP A 479 22.38 3.86 10.19
CA ASP A 479 22.13 2.61 9.48
C ASP A 479 22.68 1.42 10.30
N ILE A 480 21.93 0.99 11.32
CA ILE A 480 22.30 -0.15 12.18
C ILE A 480 21.14 -1.13 12.31
N TYR A 481 21.23 -2.26 11.60
CA TYR A 481 20.27 -3.36 11.65
C TYR A 481 20.31 -4.10 13.01
N SER A 482 19.28 -4.90 13.28
CA SER A 482 19.05 -5.57 14.57
C SER A 482 19.78 -6.91 14.73
N SER A 483 20.25 -7.51 13.62
CA SER A 483 20.93 -8.82 13.59
C SER A 483 20.08 -9.95 14.18
N THR A 484 18.80 -10.01 13.82
CA THR A 484 17.87 -11.04 14.31
C THR A 484 16.91 -11.50 13.23
N THR A 485 16.38 -12.70 13.41
CA THR A 485 15.27 -13.27 12.63
C THR A 485 13.92 -13.16 13.34
N SER A 486 13.89 -12.63 14.57
CA SER A 486 12.65 -12.40 15.31
C SER A 486 12.11 -11.01 15.04
N TYR A 487 10.88 -10.94 14.51
CA TYR A 487 10.16 -9.68 14.31
C TYR A 487 10.09 -8.85 15.59
N GLU A 488 9.70 -9.46 16.72
CA GLU A 488 9.58 -8.76 18.00
C GLU A 488 10.91 -8.18 18.48
N ASN A 489 12.01 -8.93 18.35
CA ASN A 489 13.34 -8.42 18.70
C ASN A 489 13.77 -7.28 17.77
N MET A 490 13.52 -7.40 16.46
CA MET A 490 13.83 -6.35 15.49
C MET A 490 13.04 -5.08 15.81
N LYS A 491 11.71 -5.18 15.99
CA LYS A 491 10.85 -4.05 16.37
C LYS A 491 11.38 -3.35 17.62
N ASN A 492 11.61 -4.10 18.70
CA ASN A 492 12.03 -3.51 19.97
C ASN A 492 13.42 -2.86 19.87
N ASP A 493 14.35 -3.48 19.16
CA ASP A 493 15.68 -2.94 18.90
C ASP A 493 15.63 -1.64 18.09
N GLN A 494 14.90 -1.64 16.97
CA GLN A 494 14.81 -0.49 16.07
C GLN A 494 14.10 0.69 16.74
N LEU A 495 13.03 0.44 17.51
CA LEU A 495 12.35 1.49 18.28
C LEU A 495 13.23 2.02 19.44
N LYS A 496 14.02 1.16 20.09
CA LYS A 496 15.00 1.60 21.11
C LYS A 496 16.06 2.51 20.49
N LYS A 497 16.59 2.14 19.32
CA LYS A 497 17.55 2.95 18.55
C LYS A 497 16.96 4.29 18.15
N LEU A 498 15.73 4.31 17.63
CA LEU A 498 15.04 5.56 17.28
C LEU A 498 14.83 6.44 18.52
N SER A 499 14.41 5.86 19.65
CA SER A 499 14.23 6.62 20.90
C SER A 499 15.53 7.24 21.42
N ALA A 500 16.69 6.61 21.16
CA ALA A 500 17.99 7.09 21.60
C ALA A 500 18.66 8.04 20.60
N PHE A 501 18.17 8.11 19.36
CA PHE A 501 18.77 8.91 18.30
C PHE A 501 18.68 10.42 18.61
N ASN A 502 19.83 11.06 18.77
CA ASN A 502 19.93 12.47 19.14
C ASN A 502 20.41 13.37 17.98
N GLY A 503 20.50 12.82 16.76
CA GLY A 503 20.99 13.54 15.58
C GLY A 503 22.49 13.79 15.56
N LYS A 504 23.30 13.09 16.36
CA LYS A 504 24.77 13.16 16.33
C LYS A 504 25.37 11.84 15.87
N CYS A 505 26.37 11.90 14.99
CA CYS A 505 27.16 10.72 14.61
C CYS A 505 27.96 10.19 15.80
N CYS A 506 28.28 8.90 15.78
CA CYS A 506 29.13 8.27 16.77
C CYS A 506 30.59 8.25 16.31
N SER A 507 31.49 8.83 17.11
CA SER A 507 32.93 8.73 16.85
C SER A 507 33.54 7.47 17.48
N GLN A 508 32.88 6.89 18.48
CA GLN A 508 33.31 5.66 19.13
C GLN A 508 32.12 4.89 19.69
N GLN A 509 31.85 3.69 19.15
CA GLN A 509 30.82 2.79 19.66
C GLN A 509 31.30 2.05 20.91
N LYS A 510 30.36 1.68 21.78
CA LYS A 510 30.64 0.71 22.85
C LYS A 510 30.92 -0.65 22.23
N ASN A 511 31.91 -1.37 22.74
CA ASN A 511 32.29 -2.66 22.20
C ASN A 511 31.11 -3.66 22.19
N GLY A 512 30.83 -4.27 21.04
CA GLY A 512 29.74 -5.23 20.87
C GLY A 512 28.33 -4.66 21.03
N SER A 513 28.15 -3.35 20.94
CA SER A 513 26.85 -2.68 21.09
C SER A 513 26.64 -1.63 20.02
N TRP A 514 25.38 -1.39 19.64
CA TRP A 514 25.01 -0.26 18.80
C TRP A 514 25.14 1.07 19.55
N GLU A 515 25.19 1.06 20.89
CA GLU A 515 25.22 2.28 21.68
C GLU A 515 26.52 3.07 21.47
N CYS A 516 26.39 4.40 21.40
CA CYS A 516 27.55 5.27 21.30
C CYS A 516 28.22 5.46 22.65
N GLN A 517 29.55 5.39 22.67
CA GLN A 517 30.37 5.79 23.81
C GLN A 517 30.69 7.29 23.75
N THR A 518 31.10 7.76 22.57
CA THR A 518 31.49 9.15 22.34
C THR A 518 30.84 9.65 21.06
N PHE A 519 30.02 10.69 21.17
CA PHE A 519 29.40 11.34 20.02
C PHE A 519 30.36 12.33 19.36
N SER A 520 30.27 12.42 18.04
CA SER A 520 30.90 13.46 17.23
C SER A 520 30.06 14.75 17.25
N ASP A 521 30.67 15.89 16.91
CA ASP A 521 29.95 17.13 16.62
C ASP A 521 29.32 17.14 15.21
N VAL A 522 29.58 16.11 14.41
CA VAL A 522 28.98 15.93 13.09
C VAL A 522 27.50 15.56 13.23
N PRO A 523 26.59 16.29 12.55
CA PRO A 523 25.19 15.89 12.47
C PRO A 523 25.05 14.48 11.88
N CYS A 524 24.24 13.64 12.51
CA CYS A 524 23.71 12.45 11.84
C CYS A 524 22.38 12.82 11.24
N ASP A 525 22.34 12.91 9.92
CA ASP A 525 21.28 13.62 9.22
C ASP A 525 19.95 12.88 9.22
N LEU A 526 19.99 11.58 8.91
CA LEU A 526 18.81 10.75 8.71
C LEU A 526 18.85 9.55 9.64
N PHE A 527 17.68 9.19 10.18
CA PHE A 527 17.49 7.91 10.83
C PHE A 527 16.90 6.90 9.84
N LEU A 528 17.63 5.81 9.57
CA LEU A 528 17.14 4.69 8.80
C LEU A 528 16.53 3.66 9.75
N LEU A 529 15.22 3.44 9.62
CA LEU A 529 14.51 2.39 10.34
C LEU A 529 14.71 1.08 9.57
N SER A 530 15.66 0.27 10.03
CA SER A 530 16.00 -1.01 9.41
C SER A 530 14.95 -2.05 9.75
N TRP A 531 13.89 -2.08 8.96
CA TRP A 531 12.75 -2.99 9.11
C TRP A 531 12.97 -4.31 8.38
N THR A 532 14.21 -4.80 8.47
CA THR A 532 14.73 -5.99 7.80
C THR A 532 15.12 -7.03 8.84
N LEU A 533 14.96 -8.30 8.49
CA LEU A 533 15.37 -9.44 9.31
C LEU A 533 16.59 -10.10 8.66
N THR A 534 17.45 -10.71 9.46
CA THR A 534 18.75 -11.22 8.97
C THR A 534 18.83 -12.75 9.01
N PRO A 535 18.01 -13.48 8.23
CA PRO A 535 18.15 -14.93 8.10
C PRO A 535 19.33 -15.27 7.19
N VAL A 536 19.80 -16.51 7.25
CA VAL A 536 20.85 -17.00 6.34
C VAL A 536 20.31 -17.18 4.91
N THR A 537 19.05 -17.63 4.77
CA THR A 537 18.33 -17.78 3.49
C THR A 537 16.83 -17.59 3.69
N GLY A 538 16.09 -17.38 2.59
CA GLY A 538 14.63 -17.37 2.62
C GLY A 538 14.03 -16.09 3.21
N VAL A 539 14.63 -14.94 2.87
CA VAL A 539 14.27 -13.59 3.36
C VAL A 539 12.75 -13.35 3.34
N TRP A 540 12.06 -13.74 2.28
CA TRP A 540 10.59 -13.62 2.15
C TRP A 540 9.82 -14.18 3.36
N ASN A 541 10.23 -15.32 3.90
CA ASN A 541 9.52 -15.95 5.02
C ASN A 541 9.58 -15.13 6.29
N TYR A 542 10.64 -14.34 6.47
CA TYR A 542 10.83 -13.47 7.62
C TYR A 542 10.23 -12.09 7.37
N ALA A 543 10.43 -11.52 6.16
CA ALA A 543 9.92 -10.20 5.78
C ALA A 543 8.39 -10.10 5.91
N LYS A 544 7.65 -11.19 5.69
CA LYS A 544 6.18 -11.21 5.78
C LYS A 544 5.64 -10.66 7.10
N GLU A 545 6.15 -11.12 8.25
CA GLU A 545 5.65 -10.68 9.55
C GLU A 545 5.98 -9.20 9.82
N ALA A 546 7.20 -8.78 9.45
CA ALA A 546 7.63 -7.40 9.59
C ALA A 546 6.79 -6.44 8.72
N ASN A 547 6.65 -6.75 7.43
CA ASN A 547 5.92 -5.92 6.46
C ASN A 547 4.43 -5.81 6.82
N ARG A 548 3.83 -6.92 7.26
CA ARG A 548 2.45 -6.99 7.72
C ARG A 548 2.17 -6.05 8.89
N ASN A 549 3.12 -5.91 9.81
CA ASN A 549 2.92 -5.11 11.03
C ASN A 549 3.44 -3.67 10.96
N LEU A 550 4.23 -3.30 9.95
CA LEU A 550 4.83 -1.95 9.84
C LEU A 550 3.78 -0.84 9.99
N GLY A 551 2.67 -0.94 9.26
CA GLY A 551 1.60 0.06 9.29
C GLY A 551 1.01 0.27 10.69
N GLN A 552 0.84 -0.79 11.48
CA GLN A 552 0.38 -0.68 12.87
C GLN A 552 1.45 -0.01 13.74
N VAL A 553 2.71 -0.44 13.65
CA VAL A 553 3.79 0.12 14.46
C VAL A 553 3.90 1.62 14.25
N MET A 554 3.86 2.05 12.99
CA MET A 554 3.98 3.47 12.64
C MET A 554 2.83 4.36 13.15
N THR A 555 1.71 3.79 13.61
CA THR A 555 0.61 4.60 14.17
C THR A 555 0.89 5.19 15.55
N TYR A 556 1.83 4.60 16.29
CA TYR A 556 2.20 5.05 17.63
C TYR A 556 3.65 5.49 17.74
N VAL A 557 4.43 5.37 16.66
CA VAL A 557 5.74 5.99 16.58
C VAL A 557 5.54 7.50 16.42
N ASN A 558 6.14 8.25 17.32
CA ASN A 558 6.16 9.71 17.30
C ASN A 558 7.61 10.19 17.14
N PRO A 559 7.83 11.47 16.81
CA PRO A 559 9.14 12.06 16.97
C PRO A 559 9.65 11.80 18.39
N ASN A 560 10.91 11.40 18.52
CA ASN A 560 11.52 11.10 19.80
C ASN A 560 11.70 12.38 20.65
N SER A 561 12.23 12.23 21.85
CA SER A 561 12.44 13.37 22.78
C SER A 561 13.36 14.48 22.23
N TYR A 562 14.13 14.20 21.19
CA TYR A 562 14.99 15.14 20.49
C TYR A 562 14.36 15.72 19.21
N GLY A 563 13.12 15.33 18.87
CA GLY A 563 12.39 15.80 17.69
C GLY A 563 12.76 15.09 16.38
N TYR A 564 13.45 13.93 16.44
CA TYR A 564 13.78 13.11 15.28
C TYR A 564 12.80 11.95 15.11
N PHE A 565 12.62 11.49 13.89
CA PHE A 565 11.74 10.39 13.51
C PHE A 565 12.40 9.54 12.43
N ALA A 566 11.80 8.41 12.07
CA ALA A 566 12.30 7.57 10.99
C ALA A 566 12.21 8.30 9.64
N ASN A 567 13.35 8.60 9.04
CA ASN A 567 13.42 9.25 7.72
C ASN A 567 13.36 8.24 6.57
N LEU A 568 13.94 7.06 6.75
CA LEU A 568 13.98 6.01 5.73
C LEU A 568 13.28 4.76 6.28
N LEU A 569 12.20 4.32 5.64
CA LEU A 569 11.53 3.05 5.94
C LEU A 569 12.19 1.96 5.11
N TYR A 570 13.18 1.28 5.68
CA TYR A 570 14.10 0.40 4.95
C TYR A 570 13.68 -1.06 5.03
N LEU A 571 13.34 -1.64 3.88
CA LEU A 571 12.50 -2.84 3.79
C LEU A 571 13.05 -3.86 2.79
N ASP A 572 12.86 -5.14 3.12
CA ASP A 572 12.84 -6.24 2.16
C ASP A 572 11.42 -6.43 1.64
N TYR A 573 11.26 -6.76 0.35
CA TYR A 573 9.98 -6.99 -0.32
C TYR A 573 9.04 -5.82 -0.07
N PHE A 574 9.57 -4.60 -0.27
CA PHE A 574 8.97 -3.37 0.22
C PHE A 574 7.55 -3.17 -0.33
N GLU A 575 7.26 -3.67 -1.52
CA GLU A 575 5.97 -3.58 -2.20
C GLU A 575 4.81 -4.14 -1.37
N TYR A 576 5.10 -5.10 -0.48
CA TYR A 576 4.12 -5.75 0.39
C TYR A 576 3.89 -5.02 1.72
N ALA A 577 4.70 -4.02 2.05
CA ALA A 577 4.57 -3.23 3.29
C ALA A 577 3.73 -1.95 3.12
N ARG A 578 3.30 -1.64 1.88
CA ARG A 578 2.60 -0.38 1.52
C ARG A 578 3.36 0.88 1.96
N PRO A 579 4.68 0.95 1.77
CA PRO A 579 5.50 1.94 2.45
C PRO A 579 5.27 3.35 1.92
N THR A 580 4.89 3.53 0.66
CA THR A 580 4.55 4.84 0.10
C THR A 580 3.37 5.47 0.82
N PHE A 581 2.32 4.69 1.05
CA PHE A 581 1.18 5.12 1.85
C PHE A 581 1.59 5.51 3.28
N ILE A 582 2.36 4.65 3.95
CA ILE A 582 2.84 4.90 5.31
C ILE A 582 3.72 6.16 5.36
N SER A 583 4.67 6.29 4.44
CA SER A 583 5.57 7.44 4.32
C SER A 583 4.80 8.74 4.11
N THR A 584 3.78 8.77 3.25
CA THR A 584 2.96 9.98 3.03
C THR A 584 2.22 10.38 4.30
N LEU A 585 1.64 9.42 5.03
CA LEU A 585 0.96 9.67 6.30
C LEU A 585 1.91 10.21 7.35
N LEU A 586 3.08 9.57 7.53
CA LEU A 586 4.08 9.97 8.49
C LEU A 586 4.67 11.35 8.17
N CYS A 587 4.97 11.62 6.90
CA CYS A 587 5.46 12.92 6.47
C CYS A 587 4.45 14.02 6.80
N LYS A 588 3.15 13.81 6.53
CA LYS A 588 2.09 14.76 6.89
C LYS A 588 1.93 14.91 8.39
N ALA A 589 1.96 13.82 9.14
CA ALA A 589 1.80 13.81 10.60
C ALA A 589 2.96 14.51 11.32
N TYR A 590 4.20 14.15 11.02
CA TYR A 590 5.38 14.71 11.68
C TYR A 590 5.62 16.19 11.34
N ASN A 591 5.08 16.67 10.22
CA ASN A 591 5.23 18.05 9.78
C ASN A 591 3.93 18.88 9.87
N ASN A 592 2.86 18.34 10.49
CA ASN A 592 1.55 19.01 10.62
C ASN A 592 0.95 19.53 9.30
N ILE A 593 1.21 18.85 8.19
CA ILE A 593 0.78 19.29 6.84
C ILE A 593 -0.72 19.04 6.61
N MET A 594 -1.40 18.33 7.53
CA MET A 594 -2.81 17.97 7.43
C MET A 594 -3.79 19.16 7.35
N LYS A 595 -3.33 20.42 7.44
CA LYS A 595 -4.17 21.61 7.25
C LYS A 595 -4.45 21.97 5.78
N ALA A 596 -3.61 21.55 4.83
CA ALA A 596 -3.71 22.03 3.44
C ALA A 596 -4.77 21.32 2.58
N VAL A 597 -5.40 20.24 3.06
CA VAL A 597 -6.43 19.49 2.29
C VAL A 597 -7.86 19.83 2.74
N ALA A 598 -8.02 20.62 3.80
CA ALA A 598 -9.32 21.04 4.30
C ALA A 598 -9.73 22.47 3.86
N GLU A 599 -8.78 23.28 3.37
CA GLU A 599 -9.01 24.70 3.06
C GLU A 599 -9.42 24.98 1.59
N GLU A 600 -9.56 23.95 0.74
CA GLU A 600 -10.14 24.08 -0.62
C GLU A 600 -11.56 23.47 -0.73
N ALA A 601 -12.22 23.18 0.40
CA ALA A 601 -13.59 22.63 0.45
C ALA A 601 -14.55 23.48 1.32
N VAL A 602 -14.47 24.81 1.21
CA VAL A 602 -15.49 25.75 1.72
C VAL A 602 -15.99 26.64 0.60
#